data_AF-A0A435H6I8-F1
#
_entry.id   AF-A0A435H6I8-F1
#
_cell.length_a   1.000
_cell.length_b   1.000
_cell.length_c   1.000
_cell.angle_alpha   90.00
_cell.angle_beta   90.00
_cell.angle_gamma   90.00
#
_symmetry.space_group_name_H-M   'P 1'
#
loop_
_entity.id
_entity.type
_entity.pdbx_description
1 polymer ?
#
loop_
_entity_poly.entity_id
_entity_poly.type
_entity_poly.pdbx_seq_one_letter_code
_entity_poly.pdbx_strand_id
1 'polypeptide(L)'
;GTDMPTPAGAVSRSLFKKQSASEAHGSDFGIPGDATKPLFKKNSLDEMTVRRTEKPIEGKVPAKPQPISPLVGDESAKPVVRQRTGIGSYEDPADARREKRRPGKTGRPGK
;
A
#
# COMPACT_ATOMS: atom_id res chain seq x y z
N GLY A 1 21.00 4.11 51.32
CA GLY A 1 19.66 3.71 50.84
C GLY A 1 18.94 4.96 50.45
N THR A 2 18.25 4.97 49.31
CA THR A 2 17.53 6.17 48.85
C THR A 2 16.17 6.25 49.56
N ASP A 3 16.08 7.14 50.55
CA ASP A 3 14.84 7.48 51.25
C ASP A 3 14.00 8.43 50.40
N MET A 4 13.21 7.87 49.48
CA MET A 4 12.20 8.63 48.74
C MET A 4 10.83 8.41 49.40
N PRO A 5 10.06 9.47 49.73
CA PRO A 5 8.72 9.31 50.29
C PRO A 5 7.82 8.58 49.30
N THR A 6 7.17 7.51 49.75
CA THR A 6 6.24 6.74 48.93
C THR A 6 4.98 7.60 48.69
N PRO A 7 4.60 7.89 47.43
CA PRO A 7 3.44 8.74 47.16
C PRO A 7 2.15 8.04 47.58
N ALA A 8 1.17 8.82 48.04
CA ALA A 8 -0.12 8.31 48.47
C ALA A 8 -0.84 7.57 47.32
N GLY A 9 -1.28 6.33 47.56
CA GLY A 9 -1.89 5.45 46.55
C GLY A 9 -0.91 4.55 45.79
N ALA A 10 0.38 4.61 46.11
CA ALA A 10 1.36 3.70 45.53
C ALA A 10 1.14 2.26 46.03
N VAL A 11 0.96 1.35 45.08
CA VAL A 11 0.94 -0.08 45.37
C VAL A 11 2.34 -0.50 45.82
N SER A 12 2.47 -1.15 46.98
CA SER A 12 3.75 -1.58 47.60
C SER A 12 4.46 -2.73 46.86
N ARG A 13 4.29 -2.80 45.54
CA ARG A 13 4.85 -3.84 44.68
C ARG A 13 6.01 -3.24 43.89
N SER A 14 7.06 -4.03 43.70
CA SER A 14 8.19 -3.65 42.85
C SER A 14 7.71 -3.25 41.45
N LEU A 15 8.14 -2.09 40.97
CA LEU A 15 7.84 -1.60 39.61
C LEU A 15 8.42 -2.51 38.51
N PHE A 16 9.38 -3.37 38.87
CA PHE A 16 9.98 -4.34 37.96
C PHE A 16 9.35 -5.74 38.08
N LYS A 17 8.28 -5.89 38.86
CA LYS A 17 7.55 -7.17 38.96
C LYS A 17 6.73 -7.37 37.70
N LYS A 18 6.96 -8.51 37.01
CA LYS A 18 6.11 -8.94 35.89
C LYS A 18 4.69 -9.18 36.40
N GLN A 19 3.71 -8.72 35.63
CA GLN A 19 2.29 -8.96 35.87
C GLN A 19 2.00 -10.46 35.95
N SER A 20 1.17 -10.89 36.91
CA SER A 20 0.71 -12.28 36.99
C SER A 20 -0.46 -12.53 36.04
N ALA A 21 -0.71 -13.79 35.68
CA ALA A 21 -1.87 -14.14 34.85
C ALA A 21 -3.22 -13.74 35.49
N SER A 22 -3.29 -13.74 36.83
CA SER A 22 -4.48 -13.29 37.58
C SER A 22 -4.67 -11.76 37.54
N GLU A 23 -3.60 -11.01 37.33
CA GLU A 23 -3.62 -9.55 37.20
C GLU A 23 -3.75 -9.11 35.73
N ALA A 24 -3.70 -10.06 34.78
CA ALA A 24 -3.88 -9.77 33.38
C ALA A 24 -5.35 -9.60 33.04
N HIS A 25 -5.70 -8.41 32.56
CA HIS A 25 -7.00 -8.20 31.96
C HIS A 25 -7.05 -8.85 30.56
N GLY A 26 -8.26 -9.24 30.13
CA GLY A 26 -8.49 -9.75 28.78
C GLY A 26 -8.27 -8.68 27.71
N SER A 27 -8.33 -9.09 26.43
CA SER A 27 -8.22 -8.19 25.27
C SER A 27 -9.17 -6.99 25.31
N ASP A 28 -10.26 -7.13 26.05
CA ASP A 28 -11.39 -6.19 26.04
C ASP A 28 -11.32 -5.17 27.18
N PHE A 29 -10.25 -5.18 27.97
CA PHE A 29 -10.07 -4.23 29.06
C PHE A 29 -9.86 -2.82 28.54
N GLY A 30 -10.77 -1.93 28.92
CA GLY A 30 -10.74 -0.54 28.46
C GLY A 30 -11.47 -0.29 27.14
N ILE A 31 -12.18 -1.28 26.57
CA ILE A 31 -13.10 -1.04 25.45
C ILE A 31 -14.41 -0.48 26.03
N PRO A 32 -14.77 0.80 25.75
CA PRO A 32 -16.02 1.37 26.23
C PRO A 32 -17.20 0.85 25.40
N GLY A 33 -18.14 0.19 26.07
CA GLY A 33 -19.48 -0.12 25.55
C GLY A 33 -19.71 -1.59 25.20
N ASP A 34 -20.95 -2.03 25.38
CA ASP A 34 -21.42 -3.36 25.02
C ASP A 34 -20.94 -3.75 23.62
N ALA A 35 -20.16 -4.83 23.54
CA ALA A 35 -19.62 -5.39 22.29
C ALA A 35 -20.69 -5.77 21.24
N THR A 36 -21.97 -5.59 21.58
CA THR A 36 -23.12 -6.03 20.80
C THR A 36 -23.56 -5.02 19.73
N LYS A 37 -23.31 -3.71 19.92
CA LYS A 37 -23.77 -2.69 18.95
C LYS A 37 -22.74 -1.55 18.80
N PRO A 38 -22.04 -1.46 17.65
CA PRO A 38 -21.09 -0.38 17.42
C PRO A 38 -21.82 0.97 17.26
N LEU A 39 -21.24 2.04 17.81
CA LEU A 39 -21.73 3.41 17.67
C LEU A 39 -21.66 3.96 16.24
N PHE A 40 -20.87 3.31 15.38
CA PHE A 40 -20.67 3.69 13.99
C PHE A 40 -21.10 2.55 13.07
N LYS A 41 -21.76 2.90 11.96
CA LYS A 41 -22.05 1.94 10.89
C LYS A 41 -20.72 1.45 10.31
N LYS A 42 -20.48 0.14 10.37
CA LYS A 42 -19.37 -0.50 9.63
C LYS A 42 -19.88 -0.84 8.24
N ASN A 43 -19.05 -0.60 7.23
CA ASN A 43 -19.41 -0.99 5.87
C ASN A 43 -19.48 -2.52 5.77
N SER A 44 -20.51 -3.03 5.11
CA SER A 44 -20.57 -4.46 4.79
C SER A 44 -19.61 -4.79 3.64
N LEU A 45 -19.25 -6.08 3.50
CA LEU A 45 -18.44 -6.53 2.38
C LEU A 45 -19.12 -6.19 1.06
N ASP A 46 -20.43 -6.38 0.97
CA ASP A 46 -21.23 -6.03 -0.21
C ASP A 46 -21.14 -4.54 -0.51
N GLU A 47 -21.23 -3.67 0.49
CA GLU A 47 -21.05 -2.22 0.31
C GLU A 47 -19.63 -1.88 -0.21
N MET A 48 -18.62 -2.68 0.14
CA MET A 48 -17.24 -2.51 -0.34
C MET A 48 -16.97 -3.24 -1.67
N THR A 49 -17.77 -4.20 -2.10
CA THR A 49 -17.51 -5.03 -3.30
C THR A 49 -18.51 -4.82 -4.44
N VAL A 50 -19.58 -4.03 -4.22
CA VAL A 50 -20.45 -3.54 -5.30
C VAL A 50 -19.59 -3.03 -6.46
N ARG A 51 -19.88 -3.50 -7.68
CA ARG A 51 -19.13 -3.24 -8.94
C ARG A 51 -17.68 -3.75 -8.99
N ARG A 52 -17.11 -4.28 -7.91
CA ARG A 52 -15.76 -4.88 -7.91
C ARG A 52 -15.76 -6.37 -8.26
N THR A 53 -16.78 -7.11 -7.83
CA THR A 53 -16.90 -8.56 -8.08
C THR A 53 -18.16 -8.94 -8.85
N GLU A 54 -19.06 -7.98 -9.11
CA GLU A 54 -20.17 -8.20 -10.04
C GLU A 54 -19.57 -8.37 -11.44
N LYS A 55 -19.85 -9.52 -12.07
CA LYS A 55 -19.48 -9.72 -13.47
C LYS A 55 -20.12 -8.58 -14.24
N PRO A 56 -19.35 -7.78 -14.99
CA PRO A 56 -19.94 -6.70 -15.77
C PRO A 56 -21.01 -7.32 -16.65
N ILE A 57 -22.24 -6.80 -16.54
CA ILE A 57 -23.30 -7.15 -17.48
C ILE A 57 -22.75 -6.79 -18.85
N GLU A 58 -22.61 -7.80 -19.72
CA GLU A 58 -22.13 -7.62 -21.09
C GLU A 58 -23.18 -6.82 -21.87
N GLY A 59 -23.21 -5.51 -21.64
CA GLY A 59 -23.92 -4.56 -22.47
C GLY A 59 -23.27 -4.49 -23.85
N LYS A 60 -24.06 -4.09 -24.85
CA LYS A 60 -23.58 -3.90 -26.23
C LYS A 60 -22.34 -3.01 -26.22
N VAL A 61 -21.19 -3.59 -26.54
CA VAL A 61 -19.93 -2.84 -26.68
C VAL A 61 -20.15 -1.78 -27.75
N PRO A 62 -19.94 -0.48 -27.46
CA PRO A 62 -20.05 0.54 -28.48
C PRO A 62 -19.06 0.24 -29.60
N ALA A 63 -19.54 0.26 -30.84
CA ALA A 63 -18.70 0.02 -32.00
C ALA A 63 -17.53 1.01 -32.00
N LYS A 64 -16.31 0.50 -32.24
CA LYS A 64 -15.11 1.34 -32.33
C LYS A 64 -15.37 2.42 -33.40
N PRO A 65 -15.23 3.72 -33.05
CA PRO A 65 -15.49 4.78 -34.02
C PRO A 65 -14.58 4.59 -35.23
N GLN A 66 -15.19 4.58 -36.42
CA GLN A 66 -14.47 4.55 -37.68
C GLN A 66 -13.62 5.83 -37.77
N PRO A 67 -12.35 5.76 -38.21
CA PRO A 67 -11.57 6.96 -38.43
C PRO A 67 -12.26 7.81 -39.49
N ILE A 68 -12.69 9.01 -39.10
CA ILE A 68 -13.17 10.02 -40.04
C ILE A 68 -11.92 10.57 -40.72
N SER A 69 -11.59 10.06 -41.90
CA SER A 69 -10.62 10.72 -42.78
C SER A 69 -11.21 10.89 -44.17
N PRO A 70 -11.00 12.07 -44.78
CA PRO A 70 -10.52 12.14 -46.13
C PRO A 70 -9.01 12.41 -46.11
N LEU A 71 -8.33 11.62 -46.93
CA LEU A 71 -6.95 11.73 -47.37
C LEU A 71 -6.67 13.12 -47.98
N VAL A 72 -6.34 14.15 -47.19
CA VAL A 72 -5.56 15.31 -47.65
C VAL A 72 -4.86 15.98 -46.46
N GLY A 73 -3.53 15.95 -46.46
CA GLY A 73 -2.65 16.96 -45.83
C GLY A 73 -2.68 17.05 -44.31
N ASP A 74 -1.77 16.34 -43.64
CA ASP A 74 -0.97 16.86 -42.52
C ASP A 74 -0.01 15.75 -42.05
N GLU A 75 1.28 15.90 -42.36
CA GLU A 75 2.40 15.04 -41.88
C GLU A 75 2.56 15.00 -40.34
N SER A 76 1.62 15.61 -39.61
CA SER A 76 1.66 15.89 -38.17
C SER A 76 0.70 15.04 -37.35
N ALA A 77 -0.20 14.27 -37.98
CA ALA A 77 -1.21 13.45 -37.29
C ALA A 77 -0.79 11.99 -37.12
N LYS A 78 0.52 11.70 -37.00
CA LYS A 78 0.98 10.35 -36.66
C LYS A 78 0.42 10.01 -35.26
N PRO A 79 -0.27 8.87 -35.08
CA PRO A 79 -0.82 8.51 -33.78
C PRO A 79 0.31 8.49 -32.75
N VAL A 80 0.05 9.07 -31.58
CA VAL A 80 1.06 9.17 -30.51
C VAL A 80 1.50 7.77 -30.12
N VAL A 81 2.73 7.40 -30.52
CA VAL A 81 3.34 6.13 -30.17
C VAL A 81 3.76 6.22 -28.70
N ARG A 82 3.00 5.55 -27.84
CA ARG A 82 3.35 5.45 -26.42
C ARG A 82 4.51 4.48 -26.26
N GLN A 83 5.60 4.96 -25.67
CA GLN A 83 6.70 4.09 -25.25
C GLN A 83 6.26 3.23 -24.05
N ARG A 84 6.94 2.09 -23.85
CA ARG A 84 6.69 1.22 -22.71
C ARG A 84 7.04 1.96 -21.41
N THR A 85 6.16 1.86 -20.42
CA THR A 85 6.41 2.41 -19.08
C THR A 85 7.64 1.75 -18.47
N GLY A 86 8.59 2.54 -17.98
CA GLY A 86 9.81 2.04 -17.36
C GLY A 86 10.97 1.77 -18.33
N ILE A 87 10.84 2.11 -19.63
CA ILE A 87 11.99 2.06 -20.55
C ILE A 87 13.09 3.03 -20.07
N GLY A 88 14.34 2.57 -19.95
CA GLY A 88 15.42 3.39 -19.38
C GLY A 88 15.50 3.36 -17.85
N SER A 89 14.61 2.64 -17.17
CA SER A 89 14.67 2.46 -15.71
C SER A 89 15.73 1.43 -15.33
N TYR A 90 16.34 1.60 -14.15
CA TYR A 90 17.30 0.64 -13.57
C TYR A 90 16.69 -0.77 -13.42
N GLU A 91 15.38 -0.84 -13.20
CA GLU A 91 14.62 -2.09 -13.03
C GLU A 91 14.19 -2.75 -14.36
N ASP A 92 14.41 -2.10 -15.51
CA ASP A 92 14.07 -2.72 -16.80
C ASP A 92 15.02 -3.92 -17.06
N PRO A 93 14.50 -5.15 -17.30
CA PRO A 93 15.34 -6.30 -17.63
C PRO A 93 16.27 -6.04 -18.83
N ALA A 94 15.89 -5.17 -19.77
CA ALA A 94 16.75 -4.79 -20.88
C ALA A 94 17.95 -3.95 -20.43
N ASP A 95 17.77 -3.02 -19.50
CA ASP A 95 18.84 -2.18 -18.98
C ASP A 95 19.73 -2.91 -17.97
N ALA A 96 19.17 -3.75 -17.10
CA ALA A 96 19.96 -4.65 -16.25
C ALA A 96 20.84 -5.61 -17.07
N ARG A 97 20.32 -6.13 -18.19
CA ARG A 97 21.11 -6.95 -19.14
C ARG A 97 22.18 -6.12 -19.85
N ARG A 98 21.89 -4.88 -20.20
CA ARG A 98 22.87 -3.98 -20.81
C ARG A 98 23.98 -3.68 -19.82
N GLU A 99 23.66 -3.28 -18.59
CA GLU A 99 24.60 -2.97 -17.51
C GLU A 99 25.56 -4.13 -17.24
N LYS A 100 25.07 -5.36 -17.11
CA LYS A 100 25.92 -6.56 -16.95
C LYS A 100 26.92 -6.78 -18.08
N ARG A 101 26.61 -6.30 -19.29
CA ARG A 101 27.50 -6.42 -20.46
C ARG A 101 28.48 -5.27 -20.58
N ARG A 102 28.27 -4.16 -19.86
CA ARG A 102 29.18 -3.01 -19.89
C ARG A 102 30.33 -3.30 -18.94
N PRO A 103 31.59 -2.97 -19.30
CA PRO A 103 32.65 -2.95 -18.31
C PRO A 103 32.27 -1.97 -17.20
N GLY A 104 32.18 -2.47 -15.97
CA GLY A 104 31.95 -1.65 -14.79
C GLY A 104 33.16 -0.78 -14.47
N LYS A 105 32.99 0.20 -13.59
CA LYS A 105 34.12 0.98 -13.09
C LYS A 105 34.97 0.08 -12.17
N THR A 106 35.92 -0.63 -12.76
CA THR A 106 36.88 -1.47 -12.03
C THR A 106 38.23 -0.77 -11.96
N GLY A 107 38.63 -0.37 -10.75
CA GLY A 107 39.96 0.19 -10.49
C GLY A 107 39.98 1.18 -9.33
N ARG A 108 41.05 1.15 -8.53
CA ARG A 108 41.40 2.23 -7.59
C ARG A 108 41.89 3.41 -8.42
N PRO A 109 41.26 4.60 -8.37
CA PRO A 109 41.76 5.75 -9.10
C PRO A 109 43.12 6.14 -8.53
N GLY A 110 44.15 6.18 -9.37
CA GLY A 110 45.46 6.74 -9.03
C GLY A 110 46.34 5.86 -8.13
N LYS A 111 46.88 4.78 -8.69
CA LYS A 111 48.29 4.43 -8.44
C LYS A 111 49.03 4.45 -9.76
#